data_AF-N9Y403-F1
#
_entry.id   AF-N9Y403-F1
#
_cell.length_a   1.000
_cell.length_b   1.000
_cell.length_c   1.000
_cell.angle_alpha   90.00
_cell.angle_beta   90.00
_cell.angle_gamma   90.00
#
_symmetry.space_group_name_H-M   'P 1'
#
loop_
_entity.id
_entity.type
_entity.pdbx_description
1 polymer ?
#
loop_
_entity_poly.entity_id
_entity_poly.type
_entity_poly.pdbx_seq_one_letter_code
_entity_poly.pdbx_strand_id
1 'polypeptide(L)'
;MKKNKKFMIISIILILIIYGGVFAFFEYKEYKIQKMVDKGVEYLNNKEYEKAITTFDLVLNEKLDDKEALQLRNMVNKHIEAKKCFNNGDSEKANELIDELDKEDSNYKEFKADVSKLKN
;
A
#
# COMPACT_ATOMS: atom_id res chain seq x y z
N MET A 1 45.32 19.55 26.10
CA MET A 1 44.10 20.14 25.51
C MET A 1 43.88 19.87 24.00
N LYS A 2 44.89 19.94 23.12
CA LYS A 2 44.69 19.76 21.66
C LYS A 2 44.34 18.32 21.22
N LYS A 3 44.90 17.27 21.86
CA LYS A 3 44.59 15.86 21.53
C LYS A 3 43.12 15.51 21.80
N ASN A 4 42.57 15.93 22.94
CA ASN A 4 41.18 15.67 23.31
C ASN A 4 40.19 16.37 22.36
N LYS A 5 40.52 17.58 21.89
CA LYS A 5 39.74 18.29 20.85
C LYS A 5 39.75 17.56 19.51
N LYS A 6 40.89 16.99 19.09
CA LYS A 6 40.97 16.17 17.86
C LYS A 6 40.15 14.89 17.97
N PHE A 7 40.21 14.19 19.12
CA PHE A 7 39.37 13.02 19.38
C PHE A 7 37.88 13.36 19.37
N MET A 8 37.49 14.48 19.97
CA MET A 8 36.11 14.97 19.95
C MET A 8 35.63 15.27 18.53
N ILE A 9 36.43 15.94 17.71
CA ILE A 9 36.08 16.23 16.30
C ILE A 9 35.93 14.93 15.49
N ILE A 10 36.85 13.97 15.65
CA ILE A 10 36.77 12.67 14.97
C ILE A 10 35.50 11.93 15.39
N SER A 11 35.15 11.96 16.69
CA SER A 11 33.94 11.34 17.19
C SER A 11 32.67 11.96 16.59
N ILE A 12 32.61 13.29 16.45
CA ILE A 12 31.47 13.99 15.81
C ILE A 12 31.35 13.58 14.33
N ILE A 13 32.47 13.50 13.60
CA ILE A 13 32.46 13.11 12.19
C ILE A 13 31.95 11.68 12.03
N LEU A 14 32.39 10.75 12.88
CA LEU A 14 31.91 9.37 12.86
C LEU A 14 30.40 9.27 13.13
N ILE A 15 29.90 10.06 14.08
CA ILE A 15 28.46 10.14 14.35
C ILE A 15 27.71 10.63 13.11
N LEU A 16 28.17 11.70 12.46
CA LEU A 16 27.53 12.23 11.25
C LEU A 16 27.50 11.22 10.10
N ILE A 17 28.57 10.44 9.91
CA ILE A 17 28.62 9.39 8.88
C ILE A 17 27.60 8.28 9.19
N ILE A 18 27.52 7.83 10.44
CA ILE A 18 26.57 6.79 10.87
C ILE A 18 25.13 7.29 10.69
N TYR A 19 24.83 8.52 11.13
CA TYR A 19 23.50 9.12 10.96
C TYR A 19 23.13 9.25 9.48
N GLY A 20 24.05 9.71 8.62
CA GLY A 20 23.80 9.80 7.18
C GLY A 20 23.51 8.45 6.54
N GLY A 21 24.26 7.40 6.91
CA GLY A 21 24.04 6.04 6.41
C GLY A 21 22.70 5.44 6.84
N VAL A 22 22.33 5.62 8.11
CA VAL A 22 21.05 5.14 8.65
C VAL A 22 19.88 5.90 8.00
N PHE A 23 20.00 7.22 7.86
CA PHE A 23 18.97 8.04 7.23
C PHE A 23 18.74 7.65 5.76
N ALA A 24 19.81 7.52 4.97
CA ALA A 24 19.72 7.08 3.57
C ALA A 24 19.11 5.67 3.44
N PHE A 25 19.41 4.78 4.38
CA PHE A 25 18.81 3.45 4.42
C PHE A 25 17.29 3.49 4.63
N PHE A 26 16.81 4.32 5.56
CA PHE A 26 15.37 4.47 5.80
C PHE A 26 14.65 5.11 4.62
N GLU A 27 15.21 6.16 4.02
CA GLU A 27 14.65 6.79 2.81
C GLU A 27 14.55 5.80 1.64
N TYR A 28 15.61 5.02 1.42
CA TYR A 28 15.61 4.00 0.37
C TYR A 28 14.52 2.94 0.60
N LYS A 29 14.31 2.52 1.86
CA LYS A 29 13.26 1.56 2.20
C LYS A 29 11.86 2.13 1.92
N GLU A 30 11.58 3.35 2.35
CA GLU A 30 10.30 4.03 2.09
C GLU A 30 10.04 4.20 0.59
N TYR A 31 11.04 4.65 -0.19
CA TYR A 31 10.91 4.76 -1.64
C TYR A 31 10.58 3.41 -2.31
N LYS A 32 11.23 2.33 -1.87
CA LYS A 32 10.96 0.98 -2.40
C LYS A 32 9.53 0.53 -2.07
N ILE A 33 9.05 0.83 -0.87
CA ILE A 33 7.67 0.51 -0.45
C ILE A 33 6.68 1.26 -1.31
N GLN A 34 6.84 2.57 -1.48
CA GLN A 34 5.95 3.38 -2.33
C GLN A 34 5.89 2.83 -3.75
N LYS A 35 7.03 2.47 -4.33
CA LYS A 35 7.07 1.88 -5.69
C LYS A 35 6.30 0.56 -5.79
N MET A 36 6.25 -0.22 -4.72
CA MET A 36 5.42 -1.44 -4.68
C MET A 36 3.94 -1.11 -4.57
N VAL A 37 3.56 -0.09 -3.80
CA VAL A 37 2.18 0.42 -3.74
C VAL A 37 1.74 0.88 -5.13
N ASP A 38 2.53 1.70 -5.81
CA ASP A 38 2.23 2.21 -7.16
C ASP A 38 2.01 1.07 -8.17
N LYS A 39 2.82 0.00 -8.06
CA LYS A 39 2.67 -1.20 -8.89
C LYS A 39 1.38 -1.97 -8.59
N GLY A 40 0.97 -2.04 -7.32
CA GLY A 40 -0.31 -2.61 -6.92
C GLY A 40 -1.48 -1.81 -7.50
N VAL A 41 -1.37 -0.48 -7.51
CA VAL A 41 -2.34 0.43 -8.14
C VAL A 41 -2.39 0.23 -9.66
N GLU A 42 -1.25 0.04 -10.32
CA GLU A 42 -1.19 -0.29 -11.75
C GLU A 42 -1.96 -1.59 -12.06
N TYR A 43 -1.74 -2.64 -11.27
CA TYR A 43 -2.50 -3.88 -11.40
C TYR A 43 -4.00 -3.69 -11.17
N LEU A 44 -4.38 -2.86 -10.20
CA LEU A 44 -5.77 -2.52 -9.92
C LEU A 44 -6.43 -1.80 -11.12
N ASN A 45 -5.76 -0.81 -11.72
CA ASN A 45 -6.27 -0.10 -12.91
C ASN A 45 -6.35 -1.03 -14.14
N ASN A 46 -5.41 -1.99 -14.25
CA ASN A 46 -5.41 -3.01 -15.29
C ASN A 46 -6.39 -4.18 -15.00
N LYS A 47 -7.18 -4.11 -13.92
CA LYS A 47 -8.15 -5.14 -13.49
C LYS A 47 -7.52 -6.49 -13.14
N GLU A 48 -6.22 -6.49 -12.88
CA GLU A 48 -5.46 -7.66 -12.46
C GLU A 48 -5.57 -7.83 -10.93
N TYR A 49 -6.80 -8.00 -10.42
CA TYR A 49 -7.12 -7.94 -8.99
C TYR A 49 -6.31 -8.91 -8.12
N GLU A 50 -6.07 -10.14 -8.58
CA GLU A 50 -5.25 -11.15 -7.87
C GLU A 50 -3.77 -10.75 -7.77
N LYS A 51 -3.24 -10.03 -8.78
CA LYS A 51 -1.87 -9.50 -8.71
C LYS A 51 -1.81 -8.27 -7.82
N ALA A 52 -2.84 -7.42 -7.85
CA ALA A 52 -2.95 -6.26 -6.99
C ALA A 52 -2.94 -6.68 -5.50
N ILE A 53 -3.79 -7.62 -5.11
CA ILE A 53 -3.86 -8.10 -3.72
C ILE A 53 -2.54 -8.72 -3.25
N THR A 54 -1.91 -9.56 -4.09
CA THR A 54 -0.61 -10.15 -3.78
C THR A 54 0.45 -9.07 -3.59
N THR A 55 0.41 -8.01 -4.40
CA THR A 55 1.36 -6.90 -4.30
C THR A 55 1.14 -6.09 -3.01
N PHE A 56 -0.11 -5.83 -2.63
CA PHE A 56 -0.40 -5.13 -1.37
C PHE A 56 -0.07 -5.98 -0.13
N ASP A 57 -0.28 -7.30 -0.19
CA ASP A 57 0.16 -8.22 0.86
C ASP A 57 1.68 -8.16 1.06
N LEU A 58 2.46 -8.07 -0.03
CA LEU A 58 3.91 -7.90 0.04
C LEU A 58 4.31 -6.56 0.68
N VAL A 59 3.60 -5.47 0.37
CA VAL A 59 3.82 -4.18 1.04
C VAL A 59 3.56 -4.28 2.54
N LEU A 60 2.44 -4.87 2.94
CA LEU A 60 2.07 -5.00 4.34
C LEU A 60 3.01 -5.93 5.12
N ASN A 61 3.62 -6.93 4.47
CA ASN A 61 4.69 -7.73 5.08
C ASN A 61 5.96 -6.90 5.40
N GLU A 62 6.26 -5.88 4.59
CA GLU A 62 7.41 -4.99 4.79
C GLU A 62 7.11 -3.82 5.73
N LYS A 63 5.85 -3.36 5.74
CA LYS A 63 5.31 -2.24 6.53
C LYS A 63 3.84 -2.50 6.88
N LEU A 64 3.62 -3.14 8.03
CA LEU A 64 2.30 -3.61 8.48
C LEU A 64 1.27 -2.48 8.69
N ASP A 65 1.73 -1.25 8.95
CA ASP A 65 0.92 -0.08 9.21
C ASP A 65 0.77 0.85 8.00
N ASP A 66 1.14 0.37 6.80
CA ASP A 66 0.93 1.13 5.57
C ASP A 66 -0.57 1.28 5.29
N LYS A 67 -1.10 2.47 5.59
CA LYS A 67 -2.53 2.79 5.51
C LYS A 67 -3.07 2.66 4.10
N GLU A 68 -2.28 3.08 3.11
CA GLU A 68 -2.69 3.06 1.70
C GLU A 68 -2.79 1.61 1.20
N ALA A 69 -1.77 0.79 1.43
CA ALA A 69 -1.80 -0.62 1.06
C ALA A 69 -2.92 -1.38 1.78
N LEU A 70 -3.18 -1.07 3.06
CA LEU A 70 -4.27 -1.68 3.82
C LEU A 70 -5.65 -1.35 3.22
N GLN A 71 -5.88 -0.07 2.91
CA GLN A 71 -7.12 0.39 2.28
C GLN A 71 -7.30 -0.27 0.91
N LEU A 72 -6.28 -0.20 0.05
CA LEU A 72 -6.30 -0.77 -1.29
C LEU A 72 -6.55 -2.29 -1.30
N ARG A 73 -5.88 -3.02 -0.42
CA ARG A 73 -6.08 -4.45 -0.25
C ARG A 73 -7.53 -4.78 0.14
N ASN A 74 -8.09 -4.04 1.09
CA ASN A 74 -9.46 -4.26 1.56
C ASN A 74 -10.47 -3.98 0.45
N MET A 75 -10.26 -2.90 -0.31
CA MET A 75 -11.11 -2.58 -1.46
C MET A 75 -11.11 -3.70 -2.50
N VAL A 76 -9.92 -4.19 -2.89
CA VAL A 76 -9.78 -5.29 -3.87
C VAL A 76 -10.44 -6.57 -3.37
N ASN A 77 -10.24 -6.92 -2.09
CA ASN A 77 -10.88 -8.09 -1.48
C ASN A 77 -12.41 -8.01 -1.52
N LYS A 78 -12.98 -6.87 -1.12
CA LYS A 78 -14.43 -6.66 -1.17
C LYS A 78 -14.97 -6.79 -2.60
N HIS A 79 -14.25 -6.28 -3.60
CA HIS A 79 -14.65 -6.43 -5.00
C HIS A 79 -14.63 -7.90 -5.47
N ILE A 80 -13.58 -8.65 -5.13
CA ILE A 80 -13.48 -10.09 -5.44
C ILE A 80 -14.63 -10.86 -4.75
N GLU A 81 -14.90 -10.56 -3.48
CA GLU A 81 -15.99 -11.20 -2.74
C GLU A 81 -17.36 -10.85 -3.32
N ALA A 82 -17.61 -9.59 -3.64
CA ALA A 82 -18.85 -9.15 -4.29
C ALA A 82 -19.07 -9.90 -5.61
N LYS A 83 -18.04 -9.99 -6.46
CA LYS A 83 -18.10 -10.75 -7.72
C LYS A 83 -18.40 -12.23 -7.49
N LYS A 84 -17.83 -12.83 -6.44
CA LYS A 84 -18.11 -14.22 -6.06
C LYS A 84 -19.56 -14.41 -5.59
N CYS A 85 -20.08 -13.48 -4.78
CA CYS A 85 -21.47 -13.49 -4.33
C CYS A 85 -22.44 -13.36 -5.53
N PHE A 86 -22.18 -12.44 -6.47
CA PHE A 86 -22.94 -12.34 -7.73
C PHE A 86 -22.98 -13.66 -8.50
N ASN A 87 -21.81 -14.27 -8.72
CA ASN A 87 -21.73 -15.54 -9.46
C ASN A 87 -22.45 -16.70 -8.76
N ASN A 88 -22.56 -16.64 -7.43
CA ASN A 88 -23.23 -17.65 -6.60
C ASN A 88 -24.73 -17.38 -6.41
N GLY A 89 -25.28 -16.31 -6.98
CA GLY A 89 -26.69 -15.92 -6.85
C GLY A 89 -27.03 -15.16 -5.56
N ASP A 90 -26.03 -14.87 -4.72
CA ASP A 90 -26.19 -14.09 -3.48
C ASP A 90 -26.09 -12.58 -3.77
N SER A 91 -27.10 -12.08 -4.49
CA SER A 91 -27.12 -10.69 -4.98
C SER A 91 -27.29 -9.66 -3.86
N GLU A 92 -27.90 -10.06 -2.73
CA GLU A 92 -28.10 -9.18 -1.57
C GLU A 92 -26.75 -8.86 -0.92
N LYS A 93 -25.96 -9.89 -0.57
CA LYS A 93 -24.63 -9.71 0.02
C LYS A 93 -23.66 -9.01 -0.93
N ALA A 94 -23.78 -9.29 -2.23
CA ALA A 94 -22.94 -8.63 -3.22
C ALA A 94 -23.21 -7.12 -3.31
N ASN A 95 -24.48 -6.71 -3.24
CA ASN A 95 -24.86 -5.30 -3.22
C ASN A 95 -24.44 -4.60 -1.92
N GLU A 96 -24.52 -5.28 -0.78
CA GLU A 96 -24.03 -4.75 0.51
C GLU A 96 -22.53 -4.40 0.43
N LEU A 97 -21.72 -5.32 -0.09
CA LEU A 97 -20.27 -5.11 -0.27
C LEU A 97 -19.95 -3.96 -1.24
N ILE A 98 -20.76 -3.79 -2.28
CA ILE A 98 -20.63 -2.68 -3.23
C ILE A 98 -21.00 -1.34 -2.57
N ASP A 99 -22.08 -1.31 -1.80
CA ASP A 99 -22.52 -0.10 -1.12
C ASP A 99 -21.52 0.34 -0.05
N GLU A 100 -20.80 -0.59 0.58
CA GLU A 100 -19.66 -0.28 1.44
C GLU A 100 -18.50 0.36 0.66
N LEU A 101 -18.16 -0.19 -0.52
CA LEU A 101 -17.11 0.35 -1.39
C LEU A 101 -17.45 1.75 -1.92
N ASP A 102 -18.72 2.03 -2.20
CA ASP A 102 -19.16 3.34 -2.66
C ASP A 102 -19.05 4.41 -1.56
N LYS A 103 -19.27 4.01 -0.30
CA LYS A 103 -19.11 4.87 0.90
C LYS A 103 -17.66 5.11 1.26
N GLU A 104 -16.74 4.23 0.88
CA GLU A 104 -15.31 4.46 1.04
C GLU A 104 -14.85 5.58 0.08
N ASP A 105 -14.37 6.68 0.65
CA ASP A 105 -13.82 7.80 -0.11
C ASP A 105 -12.48 7.36 -0.70
N SER A 106 -12.49 6.96 -1.96
CA SER A 106 -11.33 6.46 -2.66
C SER A 106 -11.02 7.35 -3.85
N ASN A 107 -9.74 7.70 -3.99
CA ASN A 107 -9.23 8.46 -5.14
C ASN A 107 -9.19 7.63 -6.44
N TYR A 108 -9.64 6.36 -6.40
CA TYR A 108 -9.48 5.37 -7.47
C TYR A 108 -10.75 5.27 -8.33
N LYS A 109 -10.98 6.29 -9.16
CA LYS A 109 -12.18 6.44 -10.01
C LYS A 109 -12.42 5.27 -10.97
N GLU A 110 -11.36 4.71 -11.56
CA GLU A 110 -11.47 3.60 -12.51
C GLU A 110 -11.94 2.31 -11.83
N PHE A 111 -11.45 2.05 -10.61
CA PHE A 111 -11.90 0.93 -9.80
C PHE A 111 -13.36 1.07 -9.39
N LYS A 112 -13.80 2.26 -8.96
CA LYS A 112 -15.23 2.52 -8.69
C LYS A 112 -16.11 2.24 -9.90
N ALA A 113 -15.67 2.61 -11.11
CA ALA A 113 -16.43 2.33 -12.32
C ALA A 113 -16.62 0.83 -12.61
N ASP A 114 -15.64 0.00 -12.25
CA ASP A 114 -15.77 -1.46 -12.36
C ASP A 114 -16.62 -2.06 -11.23
N VAL A 115 -16.57 -1.50 -10.02
CA VAL A 115 -17.47 -1.87 -8.91
C VAL A 115 -18.93 -1.57 -9.27
N SER A 116 -19.23 -0.38 -9.82
CA SER A 116 -20.60 -0.01 -10.20
C SER A 116 -21.20 -0.89 -11.30
N LYS A 117 -20.38 -1.52 -12.16
CA LYS A 117 -20.87 -2.46 -13.18
C LYS A 117 -21.43 -3.74 -12.58
N LEU A 118 -21.00 -4.12 -11.38
CA LEU A 118 -21.55 -5.29 -10.70
C LEU A 118 -22.98 -5.06 -10.19
N LYS A 119 -23.43 -3.80 -10.03
CA LYS A 119 -24.75 -3.45 -9.48
C LYS A 119 -25.93 -3.69 -10.44
N ASN A 120 -25.68 -4.11 -11.69
CA ASN A 120 -26.69 -4.33 -12.74
C ASN A 120 -26.96 -5.80 -13.03
#